data_AF-A0A257WVV0-F1
#
_entry.id   AF-A0A257WVV0-F1
#
_cell.length_a   1.000
_cell.length_b   1.000
_cell.length_c   1.000
_cell.angle_alpha   90.00
_cell.angle_beta   90.00
_cell.angle_gamma   90.00
#
_symmetry.space_group_name_H-M   'P 1'
#
loop_
_entity.id
_entity.type
_entity.pdbx_description
1 polymer ?
#
loop_
_entity_poly.entity_id
_entity_poly.type
_entity_poly.pdbx_seq_one_letter_code
_entity_poly.pdbx_strand_id
1 'polypeptide(L)'
;PFAMLPFCGYNMGDYFSHWLKVGANADPAKLPSIYFVNWFRKDETGKFVWPGYGENARVLKWIVERLEGEAEAADSAIGRLPAPGALDVSGLGLNDAALKLLLTVDKDVWREEAALILDGYKRLGSRMPQALYAQLEALTGRLAQVTAGTRALEAV
;
A
#
# COMPACT_ATOMS: atom_id res chain seq x y z
N PRO A 1 12.97 -4.63 3.65
CA PRO A 1 12.07 -5.82 3.55
C PRO A 1 11.59 -6.24 4.94
N PHE A 2 10.29 -6.14 5.24
CA PHE A 2 9.69 -6.61 6.51
C PHE A 2 10.37 -6.05 7.79
N ALA A 3 11.00 -4.87 7.70
CA ALA A 3 11.91 -4.33 8.74
C ALA A 3 13.05 -5.29 9.18
N MET A 4 13.38 -6.30 8.38
CA MET A 4 14.36 -7.35 8.67
C MET A 4 15.73 -7.14 8.02
N LEU A 5 15.99 -6.00 7.36
CA LEU A 5 17.24 -5.79 6.63
C LEU A 5 18.51 -5.99 7.49
N PRO A 6 18.61 -5.47 8.73
CA PRO A 6 19.78 -5.70 9.58
C PRO A 6 19.69 -7.00 10.42
N PHE A 7 18.60 -7.77 10.31
CA PHE A 7 18.30 -8.90 11.20
C PHE A 7 18.17 -10.24 10.47
N CYS A 8 18.16 -10.25 9.13
CA CYS A 8 18.00 -11.46 8.35
C CYS A 8 19.25 -12.34 8.45
N GLY A 9 19.13 -13.49 9.11
CA GLY A 9 20.26 -14.40 9.36
C GLY A 9 20.73 -15.24 8.16
N TYR A 10 20.13 -15.04 6.98
CA TYR A 10 20.48 -15.72 5.74
C TYR A 10 20.14 -14.84 4.52
N ASN A 11 20.33 -15.35 3.30
CA ASN A 11 20.11 -14.56 2.09
C ASN A 11 18.67 -14.04 1.97
N MET A 12 18.51 -12.75 1.62
CA MET A 12 17.20 -12.10 1.55
C MET A 12 16.28 -12.67 0.47
N GLY A 13 16.82 -13.15 -0.66
CA GLY A 13 16.03 -13.83 -1.70
C GLY A 13 15.44 -15.16 -1.23
N ASP A 14 16.21 -15.91 -0.45
CA ASP A 14 15.73 -17.13 0.21
C ASP A 14 14.69 -16.81 1.29
N TYR A 15 14.84 -15.68 1.99
CA TYR A 15 13.86 -15.19 2.99
C TYR A 15 12.50 -14.88 2.34
N PHE A 16 12.49 -14.18 1.21
CA PHE A 16 11.26 -13.98 0.45
C PHE A 16 10.68 -15.29 -0.09
N SER A 17 11.55 -16.20 -0.58
CA SER A 17 11.11 -17.53 -1.01
C SER A 17 10.42 -18.30 0.12
N HIS A 18 10.89 -18.16 1.35
CA HIS A 18 10.28 -18.77 2.52
C HIS A 18 8.86 -18.23 2.76
N TRP A 19 8.66 -16.90 2.74
CA TRP A 19 7.33 -16.31 2.85
C TRP A 19 6.35 -16.80 1.78
N LEU A 20 6.80 -16.88 0.52
CA LEU A 20 5.98 -17.42 -0.57
C LEU A 20 5.61 -18.89 -0.34
N LYS A 21 6.54 -19.71 0.15
CA LYS A 21 6.29 -21.12 0.49
C LYS A 21 5.28 -21.25 1.64
N VAL A 22 5.37 -20.41 2.68
CA VAL A 22 4.40 -20.43 3.79
C VAL A 22 2.99 -20.15 3.27
N GLY A 23 2.83 -19.10 2.46
CA GLY A 23 1.52 -18.77 1.86
C GLY A 23 0.99 -19.87 0.94
N ALA A 24 1.84 -20.46 0.10
CA ALA A 24 1.44 -21.51 -0.84
C ALA A 24 1.02 -22.83 -0.16
N ASN A 25 1.49 -23.10 1.06
CA ASN A 25 1.21 -24.34 1.79
C ASN A 25 0.13 -24.18 2.88
N ALA A 26 -0.43 -22.97 3.04
CA ALA A 26 -1.47 -22.69 4.01
C ALA A 26 -2.87 -22.72 3.37
N ASP A 27 -3.88 -22.93 4.20
CA ASP A 27 -5.27 -22.67 3.83
C ASP A 27 -5.45 -21.15 3.60
N PRO A 28 -5.78 -20.69 2.37
CA PRO A 28 -5.90 -19.26 2.09
C PRO A 28 -6.92 -18.55 2.97
N ALA A 29 -7.97 -19.24 3.42
CA ALA A 29 -9.00 -18.66 4.30
C ALA A 29 -8.48 -18.41 5.73
N LYS A 30 -7.35 -18.99 6.11
CA LYS A 30 -6.73 -18.85 7.44
C LYS A 30 -5.50 -17.95 7.44
N LEU A 31 -5.05 -17.49 6.28
CA LEU A 31 -3.92 -16.58 6.18
C LEU A 31 -4.33 -15.18 6.67
N PRO A 32 -3.47 -14.50 7.46
CA PRO A 32 -3.73 -13.11 7.82
C PRO A 32 -3.65 -12.22 6.58
N SER A 33 -4.55 -11.24 6.51
CA SER A 33 -4.44 -10.18 5.51
C SER A 33 -3.25 -9.26 5.81
N ILE A 34 -2.57 -8.79 4.77
CA ILE A 34 -1.42 -7.88 4.89
C ILE A 34 -1.86 -6.46 4.57
N TYR A 35 -1.56 -5.53 5.48
CA TYR A 35 -1.82 -4.10 5.32
C TYR A 35 -0.52 -3.31 5.34
N PHE A 36 -0.44 -2.27 4.51
CA PHE A 36 0.62 -1.27 4.54
C PHE A 36 0.04 0.05 5.04
N VAL A 37 0.69 0.66 6.03
CA VAL A 37 0.23 1.90 6.66
C VAL A 37 1.32 2.97 6.58
N ASN A 38 0.91 4.22 6.34
CA ASN A 38 1.79 5.38 6.36
C ASN A 38 1.20 6.48 7.25
N TRP A 39 1.70 6.59 8.48
CA TRP A 39 1.28 7.63 9.44
C TRP A 39 1.90 9.00 9.17
N PHE A 40 2.87 9.08 8.26
CA PHE A 40 3.81 10.19 8.17
C PHE A 40 3.64 11.02 6.90
N ARG A 41 2.50 10.89 6.22
CA ARG A 41 2.21 11.72 5.05
C ARG A 41 2.18 13.19 5.45
N LYS A 42 2.91 14.01 4.69
CA LYS A 42 3.01 15.46 4.89
C LYS A 42 2.29 16.21 3.79
N ASP A 43 1.80 17.40 4.11
CA ASP A 43 1.33 18.38 3.13
C ASP A 43 2.49 19.17 2.51
N GLU A 44 2.15 20.08 1.60
CA GLU A 44 3.10 20.96 0.90
C GLU A 44 3.87 21.90 1.85
N THR A 45 3.35 22.15 3.06
CA THR A 45 4.01 22.93 4.11
C THR A 45 4.95 22.08 4.97
N GLY A 46 5.01 20.77 4.73
CA GLY A 46 5.82 19.82 5.49
C GLY A 46 5.18 19.35 6.80
N LYS A 47 3.91 19.71 7.05
CA LYS A 47 3.17 19.32 8.26
C LYS A 47 2.56 17.94 8.07
N PHE A 48 2.58 17.12 9.13
CA PHE A 48 1.88 15.83 9.13
C PHE A 48 0.37 16.04 8.98
N VAL A 49 -0.22 15.33 8.02
CA VAL A 49 -1.66 15.42 7.74
C VAL A 49 -2.45 14.54 8.72
N TRP A 50 -1.91 13.37 9.06
CA TRP A 50 -2.50 12.49 10.06
C TRP A 50 -1.94 12.81 11.46
N PRO A 51 -2.79 12.94 12.50
CA PRO A 51 -2.34 13.28 13.85
C PRO A 51 -1.49 12.20 14.53
N GLY A 52 -1.64 10.93 14.14
CA GLY A 52 -0.83 9.83 14.66
C GLY A 52 -1.16 9.42 16.10
N TYR A 53 -0.20 8.80 16.77
CA TYR A 53 -0.32 8.35 18.17
C TYR A 53 -1.58 7.52 18.44
N GLY A 54 -2.40 7.92 19.41
CA GLY A 54 -3.65 7.23 19.76
C GLY A 54 -4.67 7.22 18.62
N GLU A 55 -4.63 8.21 17.73
CA GLU A 55 -5.57 8.30 16.60
C GLU A 55 -5.34 7.18 15.58
N ASN A 56 -4.16 6.56 15.56
CA ASN A 56 -3.90 5.37 14.74
C ASN A 56 -4.89 4.22 15.02
N ALA A 57 -5.50 4.19 16.21
CA ALA A 57 -6.56 3.24 16.54
C ALA A 57 -7.75 3.31 15.57
N ARG A 58 -8.01 4.46 14.93
CA ARG A 58 -9.09 4.61 13.92
C ARG A 58 -8.80 3.87 12.63
N VAL A 59 -7.53 3.82 12.22
CA VAL A 59 -7.12 3.02 11.06
C VAL A 59 -7.10 1.54 11.40
N LEU A 60 -6.72 1.18 12.63
CA LEU A 60 -6.83 -0.20 13.12
C LEU A 60 -8.29 -0.66 13.20
N LYS A 61 -9.21 0.20 13.66
CA LYS A 61 -10.65 -0.02 13.62
C LYS A 61 -11.12 -0.34 12.20
N TRP A 62 -10.77 0.49 11.22
CA TRP A 62 -11.10 0.21 9.81
C TRP A 62 -10.52 -1.13 9.33
N ILE A 63 -9.29 -1.48 9.71
CA ILE A 63 -8.70 -2.79 9.35
C ILE A 63 -9.52 -3.95 9.95
N VAL A 64 -9.99 -3.84 11.19
CA VAL A 64 -10.84 -4.88 11.82
C VAL A 64 -12.19 -4.97 11.10
N GLU A 65 -12.86 -3.84 10.88
CA GLU A 65 -14.13 -3.79 10.14
C GLU A 65 -13.98 -4.34 8.71
N ARG A 66 -12.82 -4.14 8.07
CA ARG A 66 -12.50 -4.74 6.76
C ARG A 66 -12.39 -6.27 6.81
N LEU A 67 -11.85 -6.82 7.90
CA LEU A 67 -11.74 -8.27 8.10
C LEU A 67 -13.10 -8.90 8.39
N GLU A 68 -13.99 -8.16 9.05
CA GLU A 68 -15.35 -8.59 9.40
C GLU A 68 -16.38 -8.35 8.29
N GLY A 69 -15.99 -7.62 7.24
CA GLY A 69 -16.87 -7.30 6.11
C GLY A 69 -17.83 -6.13 6.38
N GLU A 70 -17.50 -5.30 7.38
CA GLU A 70 -18.31 -4.18 7.86
C GLU A 70 -17.85 -2.83 7.29
N ALA A 71 -16.65 -2.75 6.70
CA ALA A 71 -16.12 -1.53 6.09
C ALA A 71 -15.84 -1.67 4.58
N GLU A 72 -16.18 -0.61 3.85
CA GLU A 72 -15.92 -0.50 2.41
C GLU A 72 -14.47 -0.11 2.09
N ALA A 73 -14.02 -0.52 0.91
CA ALA A 73 -12.72 -0.11 0.36
C ALA A 73 -12.83 0.19 -1.13
N ALA A 74 -12.07 1.18 -1.57
CA ALA A 74 -11.93 1.52 -2.98
C ALA A 74 -10.68 0.85 -3.57
N ASP A 75 -10.82 0.26 -4.76
CA ASP A 75 -9.67 -0.27 -5.51
C ASP A 75 -8.77 0.87 -6.01
N SER A 76 -7.46 0.64 -5.96
CA SER A 76 -6.42 1.55 -6.44
C SER A 76 -5.29 0.76 -7.10
N ALA A 77 -4.37 1.45 -7.77
CA ALA A 77 -3.22 0.81 -8.39
C ALA A 77 -2.31 0.06 -7.39
N ILE A 78 -2.36 0.43 -6.11
CA ILE A 78 -1.51 -0.14 -5.04
C ILE A 78 -2.26 -1.09 -4.10
N GLY A 79 -3.49 -1.48 -4.45
CA GLY A 79 -4.35 -2.30 -3.62
C GLY A 79 -5.62 -1.56 -3.20
N ARG A 80 -6.17 -1.92 -2.04
CA ARG A 80 -7.43 -1.37 -1.53
C ARG A 80 -7.20 -0.33 -0.45
N LEU A 81 -7.81 0.83 -0.60
CA LEU A 81 -7.77 1.94 0.34
C LEU A 81 -9.14 2.14 1.00
N PRO A 82 -9.23 2.78 2.17
CA PRO A 82 -10.52 3.20 2.73
C PRO A 82 -11.38 3.92 1.67
N ALA A 83 -12.62 3.48 1.51
CA ALA A 83 -13.58 4.19 0.67
C ALA A 83 -13.92 5.55 1.29
N PRO A 84 -14.46 6.52 0.51
CA PRO A 84 -14.94 7.78 1.06
C PRO A 84 -15.92 7.55 2.21
N GLY A 85 -15.65 8.15 3.38
CA GLY A 85 -16.46 8.00 4.58
C GLY A 85 -16.24 6.71 5.38
N ALA A 86 -15.44 5.75 4.89
CA ALA A 86 -15.17 4.50 5.62
C ALA A 86 -14.20 4.68 6.80
N LEU A 87 -13.46 5.79 6.84
CA LEU A 87 -12.53 6.09 7.93
C LEU A 87 -13.16 7.03 8.95
N ASP A 88 -13.18 6.61 10.21
CA ASP A 88 -13.70 7.42 11.31
C ASP A 88 -12.75 8.58 11.64
N VAL A 89 -13.02 9.75 11.08
CA VAL A 89 -12.28 10.99 11.32
C VAL A 89 -13.01 11.98 12.24
N SER A 90 -14.05 11.50 12.94
CA SER A 90 -14.84 12.32 13.84
C SER A 90 -13.97 12.98 14.92
N GLY A 91 -14.11 14.30 15.08
CA GLY A 91 -13.35 15.08 16.06
C GLY A 91 -11.91 15.41 15.69
N LEU A 92 -11.39 14.97 14.53
CA LEU A 92 -10.00 15.24 14.13
C LEU A 92 -9.78 16.61 13.47
N GLY A 93 -10.85 17.31 13.09
CA GLY A 93 -10.74 18.60 12.39
C GLY A 93 -10.09 18.50 11.00
N LEU A 94 -10.05 17.31 10.40
CA LEU A 94 -9.57 17.12 9.03
C LEU A 94 -10.63 17.61 8.03
N ASN A 95 -10.22 18.47 7.10
CA ASN A 95 -11.07 18.87 5.98
C ASN A 95 -10.98 17.86 4.82
N ASP A 96 -11.87 18.00 3.84
CA ASP A 96 -11.94 17.09 2.68
C ASP A 96 -10.64 17.05 1.88
N ALA A 97 -9.92 18.17 1.79
CA ALA A 97 -8.63 18.23 1.11
C ALA A 97 -7.56 17.39 1.82
N ALA A 98 -7.49 17.46 3.16
CA ALA A 98 -6.58 16.66 3.97
C ALA A 98 -6.93 15.15 3.87
N LEU A 99 -8.22 14.80 3.93
CA LEU A 99 -8.64 13.40 3.79
C LEU A 99 -8.36 12.85 2.39
N LYS A 100 -8.65 13.65 1.35
CA LYS A 100 -8.28 13.31 -0.04
C LYS A 100 -6.79 13.12 -0.14
N LEU A 101 -6.00 14.06 0.39
CA LEU A 101 -4.53 13.96 0.38
C LEU A 101 -4.08 12.66 1.05
N LEU A 102 -4.56 12.31 2.24
CA LEU A 102 -4.20 11.07 2.94
C LEU A 102 -4.38 9.82 2.08
N LEU A 103 -5.49 9.74 1.34
CA LEU A 103 -5.89 8.56 0.58
C LEU A 103 -5.56 8.65 -0.93
N THR A 104 -4.88 9.70 -1.39
CA THR A 104 -4.53 9.85 -2.81
C THR A 104 -3.37 8.94 -3.21
N VAL A 105 -3.50 8.31 -4.39
CA VAL A 105 -2.44 7.55 -5.07
C VAL A 105 -2.02 8.33 -6.30
N ASP A 106 -0.90 9.05 -6.19
CA ASP A 106 -0.30 9.73 -7.33
C ASP A 106 0.43 8.71 -8.22
N LYS A 107 -0.08 8.51 -9.43
CA LYS A 107 0.46 7.49 -10.34
C LYS A 107 1.87 7.84 -10.84
N ASP A 108 2.22 9.11 -10.97
CA ASP A 108 3.54 9.51 -11.44
C ASP A 108 4.58 9.25 -10.35
N VAL A 109 4.29 9.67 -9.11
CA VAL A 109 5.13 9.33 -7.96
C VAL A 109 5.27 7.82 -7.79
N TRP A 110 4.19 7.06 -7.89
CA TRP A 110 4.26 5.60 -7.75
C TRP A 110 5.01 4.89 -8.89
N ARG A 111 5.08 5.49 -10.10
CA ARG A 111 5.93 4.96 -11.19
C ARG A 111 7.40 5.16 -10.88
N GLU A 112 7.77 6.32 -10.34
CA GLU A 112 9.13 6.58 -9.86
C GLU A 112 9.50 5.58 -8.75
N GLU A 113 8.60 5.36 -7.79
CA GLU A 113 8.83 4.39 -6.71
C GLU A 113 8.94 2.95 -7.22
N ALA A 114 8.12 2.55 -8.19
CA ALA A 114 8.21 1.22 -8.81
C ALA A 114 9.59 0.99 -9.46
N ALA A 115 10.20 2.02 -10.06
CA ALA A 115 11.55 1.93 -10.60
C ALA A 115 12.60 1.69 -9.50
N LEU A 116 12.45 2.32 -8.33
CA LEU A 116 13.34 2.11 -7.19
C LEU A 116 13.23 0.69 -6.61
N ILE A 117 12.03 0.09 -6.63
CA ILE A 117 11.84 -1.32 -6.21
C ILE A 117 12.64 -2.26 -7.11
N LEU A 118 12.61 -2.06 -8.43
CA LEU A 118 13.36 -2.89 -9.37
C LEU A 118 14.87 -2.85 -9.09
N ASP A 119 15.42 -1.66 -8.86
CA ASP A 119 16.84 -1.51 -8.52
C ASP A 119 17.17 -2.12 -7.15
N GLY A 120 16.24 -2.02 -6.20
CA GLY A 120 16.32 -2.74 -4.92
C GLY A 120 16.41 -4.26 -5.11
N TYR A 121 15.57 -4.85 -5.97
CA TYR A 121 15.60 -6.29 -6.26
C TYR A 121 16.91 -6.71 -6.92
N LYS A 122 17.42 -5.94 -7.89
CA LYS A 122 18.73 -6.22 -8.52
C LYS A 122 19.87 -6.26 -7.51
N ARG A 123 19.88 -5.34 -6.53
CA ARG A 123 20.89 -5.30 -5.45
C ARG A 123 20.84 -6.54 -4.54
N LEU A 124 19.67 -7.17 -4.39
CA LEU A 124 19.51 -8.42 -3.62
C LEU A 124 19.96 -9.68 -4.38
N GLY A 125 20.25 -9.54 -5.67
CA GLY A 125 20.92 -10.55 -6.48
C GLY A 125 20.03 -11.65 -7.04
N SER A 126 20.66 -12.69 -7.58
CA SER A 126 20.02 -13.72 -8.42
C SER A 126 19.06 -14.66 -7.68
N ARG A 127 19.05 -14.66 -6.34
CA ARG A 127 18.13 -15.48 -5.53
C ARG A 127 16.76 -14.84 -5.32
N MET A 128 16.53 -13.64 -5.86
CA MET A 128 15.22 -12.99 -5.77
C MET A 128 14.15 -13.83 -6.48
N PRO A 129 13.01 -14.13 -5.83
CA PRO A 129 11.96 -14.96 -6.42
C PRO A 129 11.30 -14.27 -7.63
N GLN A 130 11.07 -15.03 -8.71
CA GLN A 130 10.36 -14.54 -9.90
C GLN A 130 8.96 -14.02 -9.58
N ALA A 131 8.29 -14.59 -8.58
CA ALA A 131 6.98 -14.15 -8.14
C ALA A 131 6.97 -12.68 -7.66
N LEU A 132 8.06 -12.18 -7.07
CA LEU A 132 8.15 -10.77 -6.68
C LEU A 132 8.32 -9.85 -7.89
N TYR A 133 9.09 -10.26 -8.91
CA TYR A 133 9.16 -9.53 -10.17
C TYR A 133 7.79 -9.49 -10.88
N ALA A 134 7.04 -10.59 -10.86
CA ALA A 134 5.68 -10.63 -11.42
C ALA A 134 4.71 -9.69 -10.67
N GLN A 135 4.83 -9.56 -9.35
CA GLN A 135 4.03 -8.58 -8.58
C GLN A 135 4.42 -7.13 -8.92
N LEU A 136 5.71 -6.87 -9.13
CA LEU A 136 6.19 -5.56 -9.58
C LEU A 136 5.68 -5.23 -10.99
N GLU A 137 5.70 -6.18 -11.92
CA GLU A 137 5.12 -6.05 -13.26
C GLU A 137 3.61 -5.81 -13.21
N ALA A 138 2.88 -6.51 -12.35
CA ALA A 138 1.46 -6.27 -12.16
C ALA A 138 1.19 -4.85 -11.61
N LEU A 139 2.04 -4.36 -10.70
CA LEU A 139 1.96 -2.99 -10.19
C LEU A 139 2.19 -1.96 -11.31
N THR A 140 3.25 -2.11 -12.09
CA THR A 140 3.56 -1.18 -13.19
C THR A 140 2.44 -1.20 -14.24
N GLY A 141 1.85 -2.36 -14.53
CA GLY A 141 0.67 -2.50 -15.39
C GLY A 141 -0.53 -1.69 -14.88
N ARG A 142 -0.87 -1.80 -13.58
CA ARG A 142 -1.97 -1.02 -12.98
C ARG A 142 -1.68 0.49 -12.96
N LEU A 143 -0.42 0.88 -12.79
CA LEU A 143 0.00 2.28 -12.84
C LEU A 143 -0.03 2.85 -14.27
N ALA A 144 0.22 2.04 -15.30
CA ALA A 144 0.20 2.46 -16.70
C ALA A 144 -1.22 2.60 -17.27
N GLN A 145 -2.22 1.92 -16.70
CA GLN A 145 -3.60 2.05 -17.14
C GLN A 145 -4.09 3.49 -16.98
N VAL A 146 -4.49 4.10 -18.10
CA VAL A 146 -5.22 5.37 -18.13
C VAL A 146 -6.60 5.12 -17.52
N THR A 147 -6.89 5.74 -16.38
CA THR A 147 -8.23 5.65 -15.80
C THR A 147 -9.18 6.36 -16.77
N ALA A 148 -10.25 5.69 -17.21
CA ALA A 148 -11.24 6.23 -18.15
C ALA A 148 -11.88 7.56 -17.70
N GLY A 149 -11.71 7.95 -16.42
CA GLY A 149 -12.19 9.23 -15.87
C GLY A 149 -11.37 10.47 -16.26
N THR A 150 -10.17 10.35 -16.81
CA THR A 150 -9.35 11.54 -17.17
C THR A 150 -9.73 12.14 -18.53
N ARG A 151 -10.27 11.34 -19.46
CA ARG A 151 -10.71 11.85 -20.78
C ARG A 151 -11.93 12.78 -20.73
N ALA A 152 -12.71 12.76 -19.66
CA ALA A 152 -13.88 13.62 -19.53
C ALA A 152 -13.53 15.09 -19.22
N LEU A 153 -12.29 15.39 -18.83
CA LEU A 153 -11.83 16.75 -18.50
C LEU A 153 -10.95 17.38 -19.60
N GLU A 154 -10.61 16.64 -20.66
CA GLU A 154 -9.86 17.15 -21.81
C GLU A 154 -10.77 17.47 -23.03
N ALA A 155 -12.09 17.35 -22.86
CA ALA A 155 -13.08 17.59 -23.92
C ALA A 155 -14.02 18.78 -23.63
N VAL A 156 -13.56 19.78 -22.86
CA VAL A 156 -14.22 21.10 -22.71
C VAL A 156 -13.24 22.20 -23.03
#